data_AF-A0A939X667-F1
#
_entry.id   AF-A0A939X667-F1
#
_cell.length_a   1.000
_cell.length_b   1.000
_cell.length_c   1.000
_cell.angle_alpha   90.00
_cell.angle_beta   90.00
_cell.angle_gamma   90.00
#
_symmetry.space_group_name_H-M   'P 1'
#
loop_
_entity.id
_entity.type
_entity.pdbx_description
1 polymer ?
#
loop_
_entity_poly.entity_id
_entity_poly.type
_entity_poly.pdbx_seq_one_letter_code
_entity_poly.pdbx_strand_id
1 'polypeptide(L)'
;TPMAPTNFSDELTDEYNFITYAETLRAIHLLAKYEGIFVGASAGASLAVAIKLAQKEENKGKLIVPLLPDNGERYLSEDLQLVRPEVEEKAGF
;
A
#
# COMPACT_ATOMS: atom_id res chain seq x y z
N THR A 1 22.45 -3.95 7.42
CA THR A 1 22.45 -3.09 6.22
C THR A 1 22.71 -1.66 6.64
N PRO A 2 23.71 -0.94 6.10
CA PRO A 2 24.21 0.33 6.67
C PRO A 2 23.23 1.52 6.63
N MET A 3 21.99 1.35 6.17
CA MET A 3 20.93 2.37 6.13
C MET A 3 19.66 2.02 6.92
N ALA A 4 19.59 0.87 7.59
CA ALA A 4 18.42 0.56 8.42
C ALA A 4 18.40 1.48 9.65
N PRO A 5 17.25 2.08 10.01
CA PRO A 5 17.16 2.93 11.19
C PRO A 5 17.39 2.09 12.46
N THR A 6 17.91 2.70 13.52
CA THR A 6 18.32 1.98 14.74
C THR A 6 17.17 1.33 15.50
N ASN A 7 15.93 1.75 15.23
CA ASN A 7 14.71 1.17 15.79
C ASN A 7 14.10 0.06 14.93
N PHE A 8 14.79 -0.38 13.87
CA PHE A 8 14.36 -1.51 13.04
C PHE A 8 14.93 -2.83 13.57
N SER A 9 14.11 -3.88 13.59
CA SER A 9 14.52 -5.25 13.93
C SER A 9 14.23 -6.21 12.77
N ASP A 10 15.28 -6.72 12.15
CA ASP A 10 15.21 -7.72 11.08
C ASP A 10 14.66 -9.06 11.58
N GLU A 11 14.92 -9.41 12.85
CA GLU A 11 14.43 -10.64 13.49
C GLU A 11 12.90 -10.72 13.61
N LEU A 12 12.21 -9.58 13.57
CA LEU A 12 10.75 -9.51 13.61
C LEU A 12 10.11 -9.47 12.21
N THR A 13 10.91 -9.56 11.15
CA THR A 13 10.45 -9.41 9.77
C THR A 13 10.52 -10.75 9.03
N ASP A 14 9.38 -11.34 8.69
CA ASP A 14 9.33 -12.61 7.94
C ASP A 14 9.63 -12.43 6.45
N GLU A 15 9.12 -11.36 5.83
CA GLU A 15 9.20 -11.14 4.38
C GLU A 15 9.31 -9.64 4.05
N TYR A 16 10.12 -9.33 3.05
CA TYR A 16 10.20 -8.00 2.43
C TYR A 16 9.40 -7.98 1.12
N ASN A 17 8.40 -7.13 1.04
CA ASN A 17 7.56 -6.98 -0.15
C ASN A 17 7.90 -5.68 -0.89
N PHE A 18 8.33 -5.78 -2.14
CA PHE A 18 8.50 -4.62 -3.01
C PHE A 18 7.19 -4.29 -3.70
N ILE A 19 6.84 -3.00 -3.73
CA ILE A 19 5.63 -2.52 -4.38
C ILE A 19 5.96 -1.37 -5.33
N THR A 20 5.26 -1.35 -6.46
CA THR A 20 5.43 -0.29 -7.45
C THR A 20 4.59 0.94 -7.11
N TYR A 21 4.98 2.09 -7.62
CA TYR A 21 4.19 3.31 -7.46
C TYR A 21 2.79 3.20 -8.08
N ALA A 22 2.66 2.53 -9.22
CA ALA A 22 1.37 2.27 -9.88
C ALA A 22 0.41 1.47 -8.99
N GLU A 23 0.92 0.45 -8.33
CA GLU A 23 0.18 -0.39 -7.38
C GLU A 23 -0.26 0.40 -6.15
N THR A 24 0.62 1.25 -5.62
CA THR A 24 0.30 2.17 -4.53
C THR A 24 -0.84 3.11 -4.91
N LEU A 25 -0.75 3.78 -6.07
CA LEU A 25 -1.80 4.70 -6.53
C LEU A 25 -3.15 4.00 -6.70
N ARG A 26 -3.15 2.83 -7.36
CA ARG A 26 -4.35 2.04 -7.55
C ARG A 26 -5.00 1.65 -6.23
N ALA A 27 -4.21 1.20 -5.25
CA ALA A 27 -4.74 0.87 -3.92
C ALA A 27 -5.38 2.08 -3.22
N ILE A 28 -4.74 3.25 -3.27
CA ILE A 28 -5.28 4.50 -2.69
C ILE A 28 -6.63 4.84 -3.32
N HIS A 29 -6.70 4.84 -4.65
CA HIS A 29 -7.92 5.23 -5.35
C HIS A 29 -9.03 4.19 -5.21
N LEU A 30 -8.73 2.89 -5.18
CA LEU A 30 -9.71 1.85 -4.89
C LEU A 30 -10.27 2.00 -3.48
N LEU A 31 -9.40 2.24 -2.49
CA LEU A 31 -9.81 2.43 -1.10
C LEU A 31 -10.70 3.67 -0.94
N ALA A 32 -10.32 4.80 -1.54
CA ALA A 32 -11.13 6.01 -1.52
C ALA A 32 -12.47 5.81 -2.25
N LYS A 33 -12.47 5.11 -3.39
CA LYS A 33 -13.67 4.89 -4.22
C LYS A 33 -14.68 3.95 -3.57
N TYR A 34 -14.23 2.84 -3.01
CA TYR A 34 -15.11 1.78 -2.52
C TYR A 34 -15.39 1.87 -1.02
N GLU A 35 -14.43 2.37 -0.23
CA GLU A 35 -14.56 2.44 1.24
C GLU A 35 -14.67 3.89 1.75
N GLY A 36 -14.44 4.90 0.91
CA GLY A 36 -14.47 6.30 1.33
C GLY A 36 -13.30 6.70 2.24
N ILE A 37 -12.24 5.88 2.30
CA ILE A 37 -11.08 6.12 3.16
C ILE A 37 -9.95 6.73 2.32
N PHE A 38 -9.62 7.99 2.62
CA PHE A 38 -8.55 8.74 1.96
C PHE A 38 -7.24 8.61 2.73
N VAL A 39 -6.19 8.12 2.08
CA VAL A 39 -4.90 7.82 2.73
C VAL A 39 -3.71 8.32 1.92
N GLY A 40 -2.54 8.38 2.56
CA GLY A 40 -1.27 8.69 1.92
C GLY A 40 -0.61 7.51 1.19
N ALA A 41 0.59 7.76 0.66
CA ALA A 41 1.32 6.81 -0.18
C ALA A 41 1.75 5.54 0.56
N SER A 42 2.21 5.66 1.81
CA SER A 42 2.65 4.52 2.61
C SER A 42 1.49 3.57 2.93
N ALA A 43 0.32 4.13 3.27
CA ALA A 43 -0.91 3.38 3.48
C ALA A 43 -1.36 2.64 2.21
N GLY A 44 -1.30 3.32 1.05
CA GLY A 44 -1.56 2.70 -0.25
C GLY A 44 -0.64 1.52 -0.55
N ALA A 45 0.66 1.69 -0.29
CA ALA A 45 1.66 0.64 -0.44
C ALA A 45 1.37 -0.58 0.46
N SER A 46 1.07 -0.34 1.75
CA SER A 46 0.71 -1.39 2.70
C SER A 46 -0.57 -2.13 2.29
N LEU A 47 -1.59 -1.41 1.80
CA LEU A 47 -2.83 -2.02 1.32
C LEU A 47 -2.59 -2.85 0.06
N ALA A 48 -1.81 -2.36 -0.90
CA ALA A 48 -1.48 -3.08 -2.12
C ALA A 48 -0.78 -4.43 -1.81
N VAL A 49 0.16 -4.44 -0.87
CA VAL A 49 0.80 -5.68 -0.38
C VAL A 49 -0.23 -6.59 0.28
N ALA A 50 -1.11 -6.05 1.13
CA ALA A 50 -2.15 -6.84 1.78
C ALA A 50 -3.12 -7.49 0.78
N ILE A 51 -3.53 -6.78 -0.27
CA ILE A 51 -4.37 -7.32 -1.35
C ILE A 51 -3.66 -8.49 -2.05
N LYS A 52 -2.39 -8.32 -2.44
CA LYS A 52 -1.61 -9.39 -3.06
C LYS A 52 -1.46 -10.60 -2.13
N LEU A 53 -1.20 -10.38 -0.85
CA LEU A 53 -1.10 -11.46 0.14
C LEU A 53 -2.44 -12.17 0.34
N ALA A 54 -3.56 -11.45 0.30
CA ALA A 54 -4.90 -12.02 0.42
C ALA A 54 -5.30 -12.90 -0.79
N GLN A 55 -4.74 -12.63 -1.97
CA GLN A 55 -4.96 -13.42 -3.18
C GLN A 55 -4.16 -14.72 -3.22
N LYS A 56 -3.15 -14.88 -2.36
CA LYS A 56 -2.37 -16.13 -2.24
C LYS A 56 -3.24 -17.25 -1.65
N GLU A 57 -3.26 -18.43 -2.29
CA GLU A 57 -4.12 -19.55 -1.85
C GLU A 57 -3.77 -20.01 -0.42
N GLU A 58 -2.49 -19.97 -0.03
CA GLU A 58 -2.04 -20.30 1.32
C GLU A 58 -2.56 -19.34 2.41
N ASN A 59 -3.11 -18.19 2.03
CA ASN A 59 -3.68 -17.20 2.94
C ASN A 59 -5.20 -17.17 2.94
N LYS A 60 -5.85 -18.07 2.20
CA LYS A 60 -7.30 -18.19 2.16
C LYS A 60 -7.89 -18.39 3.57
N GLY A 61 -8.87 -17.56 3.92
CA GLY A 61 -9.52 -17.59 5.23
C GLY A 61 -8.72 -16.98 6.38
N LYS A 62 -7.49 -16.50 6.14
CA LYS A 62 -6.72 -15.75 7.15
C LYS A 62 -7.14 -14.28 7.19
N LEU A 63 -6.92 -13.64 8.33
CA LEU A 63 -7.08 -12.20 8.50
C LEU A 63 -5.74 -11.49 8.26
N ILE A 64 -5.71 -10.53 7.35
CA ILE A 64 -4.55 -9.69 7.05
C ILE A 64 -4.87 -8.26 7.49
N VAL A 65 -3.96 -7.63 8.24
CA VAL A 65 -4.16 -6.30 8.80
C VAL A 65 -3.08 -5.34 8.26
N PRO A 66 -3.38 -4.55 7.22
CA PRO A 66 -2.49 -3.47 6.79
C PRO A 66 -2.57 -2.27 7.72
N LEU A 67 -1.44 -1.59 7.95
CA LEU A 67 -1.41 -0.30 8.65
C LEU A 67 -1.61 0.84 7.65
N LEU A 68 -2.44 1.82 8.04
CA LEU A 68 -2.70 3.04 7.28
C LEU A 68 -2.21 4.24 8.12
N PRO A 69 -0.94 4.68 7.95
CA PRO A 69 -0.29 5.55 8.94
C PRO A 69 -0.83 6.99 8.98
N ASP A 70 -1.39 7.48 7.87
CA ASP A 70 -1.92 8.84 7.75
C ASP A 70 -3.07 8.94 6.74
N ASN A 71 -3.71 10.12 6.73
CA ASN A 71 -4.82 10.45 5.86
C ASN A 71 -4.36 11.17 4.57
N GLY A 72 -5.18 11.09 3.53
CA GLY A 72 -4.88 11.62 2.21
C GLY A 72 -4.91 13.15 2.10
N GLU A 73 -5.55 13.85 3.05
CA GLU A 73 -5.73 15.31 3.00
C GLU A 73 -4.40 16.08 2.99
N ARG A 74 -3.37 15.52 3.64
CA ARG A 74 -2.04 16.11 3.73
C ARG A 74 -1.31 16.14 2.38
N TYR A 75 -1.80 15.35 1.43
CA TYR A 75 -1.20 15.16 0.11
C TYR A 75 -1.98 15.87 -0.99
N LEU A 76 -2.94 16.74 -0.67
CA LEU A 76 -3.70 17.49 -1.69
C LEU A 76 -2.86 18.55 -2.42
N SER A 77 -1.77 19.03 -1.78
CA SER A 77 -0.77 19.89 -2.43
C SER A 77 0.21 19.11 -3.30
N GLU A 78 0.15 17.78 -3.26
CA GLU A 78 0.96 16.87 -4.05
C GLU A 78 0.06 16.20 -5.09
N ASP A 79 0.62 15.81 -6.23
CA ASP A 79 -0.14 15.13 -7.29
C ASP A 79 -0.47 13.66 -6.93
N LEU A 80 -0.54 13.30 -5.64
CA LEU A 80 -0.78 11.94 -5.18
C LEU A 80 -2.24 11.51 -5.41
N GLN A 81 -3.19 12.40 -5.14
CA GLN A 81 -4.63 12.11 -5.26
C GLN A 81 -5.18 12.30 -6.69
N LEU A 82 -4.31 12.67 -7.64
CA LEU A 82 -4.69 12.78 -9.04
C LEU A 82 -4.82 11.37 -9.64
N VAL A 83 -6.03 11.08 -10.14
CA VAL A 83 -6.29 9.84 -10.86
C VAL A 83 -5.52 9.85 -12.18
N ARG A 84 -4.66 8.85 -12.37
CA ARG A 84 -3.80 8.70 -13.56
C ARG A 84 -3.96 7.29 -14.12
N PRO A 85 -5.01 7.02 -14.90
CA PRO A 85 -5.32 5.69 -15.41
C PRO A 85 -4.14 5.05 -16.15
N GLU A 86 -3.39 5.84 -16.92
CA GLU A 86 -2.22 5.40 -17.70
C GLU A 86 -1.05 4.88 -16.84
N VAL A 87 -1.05 5.22 -15.55
CA VAL A 87 -0.11 4.69 -14.55
C VAL A 87 -0.72 3.49 -13.84
N GLU A 88 -1.96 3.62 -13.36
CA GLU A 88 -2.65 2.62 -12.53
C GLU A 88 -3.03 1.33 -13.27
N GLU A 89 -3.22 1.40 -14.58
CA GLU A 89 -3.43 0.21 -15.44
C GLU A 89 -2.23 -0.74 -15.43
N LYS A 90 -1.04 -0.26 -15.06
CA LYS A 90 0.19 -1.08 -14.95
C LYS A 90 0.32 -1.80 -13.62
N ALA A 91 -0.61 -1.60 -12.68
CA ALA A 91 -0.58 -2.28 -11.39
C ALA A 91 -0.87 -3.78 -11.55
N GLY A 92 -0.13 -4.61 -10.82
CA GLY A 92 -0.17 -6.07 -10.95
C GLY A 92 -1.32 -6.77 -10.24
N PHE A 93 -2.40 -6.07 -9.86
CA PHE A 93 -3.58 -6.65 -9.20
C PHE A 93 -4.89 -5.91 -9.54
#